data_AF-A0A437NTH2-F1
#
_entry.id   AF-A0A437NTH2-F1
#
_cell.length_a   1.000
_cell.length_b   1.000
_cell.length_c   1.000
_cell.angle_alpha   90.00
_cell.angle_beta   90.00
_cell.angle_gamma   90.00
#
_symmetry.space_group_name_H-M   'P 1'
#
loop_
_entity.id
_entity.type
_entity.pdbx_description
1 polymer ?
#
loop_
_entity_poly.entity_id
_entity_poly.type
_entity_poly.pdbx_seq_one_letter_code
_entity_poly.pdbx_strand_id
1 'polypeptide(L)'
;MDKQSDADRNCSGDARRGLWRLMLRLPAMRGRLQLLAAKSSSLNDLFEAYDEAIATVERMSRDRSGEQCPLLEEYETVCAEIESDVIHYVLKHPSNVPD
;
A
#
# COMPACT_ATOMS: atom_id res chain seq x y z
N MET A 1 10.42 13.05 -31.34
CA MET A 1 10.81 12.94 -29.91
C MET A 1 9.51 13.03 -29.14
N ASP A 2 8.90 11.86 -29.02
CA ASP A 2 7.52 11.69 -28.59
C ASP A 2 7.41 11.97 -27.09
N LYS A 3 6.57 12.95 -26.79
CA LYS A 3 6.19 13.36 -25.45
C LYS A 3 5.21 12.32 -24.93
N GLN A 4 5.72 11.25 -24.34
CA GLN A 4 4.88 10.24 -23.68
C GLN A 4 4.21 10.90 -22.46
N SER A 5 2.89 11.03 -22.53
CA SER A 5 2.03 11.57 -21.48
C SER A 5 2.09 10.72 -20.21
N ASP A 6 2.68 11.26 -19.14
CA ASP A 6 2.67 10.77 -17.75
C ASP A 6 1.28 10.84 -17.05
N ALA A 7 0.18 10.82 -17.80
CA ALA A 7 -1.16 11.17 -17.28
C ALA A 7 -2.17 10.01 -17.22
N ASP A 8 -1.77 8.78 -17.57
CA ASP A 8 -2.69 7.64 -17.59
C ASP A 8 -2.10 6.38 -16.95
N ARG A 9 -1.37 6.57 -15.84
CA ARG A 9 -1.11 5.47 -14.90
C ARG A 9 -2.42 5.20 -14.16
N ASN A 10 -3.39 4.65 -14.90
CA ASN A 10 -4.48 3.85 -14.34
C ASN A 10 -3.90 3.03 -13.20
N CYS A 11 -4.54 3.11 -12.03
CA CYS A 11 -4.20 2.34 -10.83
C CYS A 11 -3.76 0.95 -11.28
N SER A 12 -2.45 0.67 -11.21
CA SER A 12 -1.90 -0.60 -11.66
C SER A 12 -2.69 -1.70 -10.94
N GLY A 13 -2.87 -2.85 -11.58
CA GLY A 13 -3.58 -3.96 -10.95
C GLY A 13 -3.03 -4.29 -9.55
N ASP A 14 -1.77 -3.95 -9.33
CA ASP A 14 -0.97 -4.12 -8.13
C ASP A 14 -1.29 -3.03 -7.09
N ALA A 15 -1.31 -1.75 -7.47
CA ALA A 15 -1.74 -0.65 -6.59
C ALA A 15 -3.18 -0.86 -6.06
N ARG A 16 -4.10 -1.39 -6.87
CA ARG A 16 -5.47 -1.67 -6.40
C ARG A 16 -5.51 -2.78 -5.36
N ARG A 17 -4.70 -3.83 -5.53
CA ARG A 17 -4.59 -4.90 -4.52
C ARG A 17 -3.96 -4.38 -3.24
N GLY A 18 -2.90 -3.57 -3.36
CA GLY A 18 -2.24 -2.92 -2.24
C GLY A 18 -3.19 -2.05 -1.41
N LEU A 19 -4.00 -1.22 -2.08
CA LEU A 19 -5.05 -0.44 -1.44
C LEU A 19 -6.02 -1.32 -0.64
N TRP A 20 -6.49 -2.42 -1.23
CA TRP A 20 -7.41 -3.33 -0.54
C TRP A 20 -6.77 -4.03 0.66
N ARG A 21 -5.53 -4.49 0.53
CA ARG A 21 -4.78 -5.09 1.65
C ARG A 21 -4.62 -4.06 2.79
N LEU A 22 -4.27 -2.81 2.47
CA LEU A 22 -4.20 -1.72 3.45
C LEU A 22 -5.55 -1.40 4.09
N MET A 23 -6.65 -1.39 3.32
CA MET A 23 -8.00 -1.17 3.84
C MET A 23 -8.46 -2.27 4.81
N LEU A 24 -7.99 -3.50 4.62
CA LEU A 24 -8.23 -4.62 5.53
C LEU A 24 -7.36 -4.52 6.79
N ARG A 25 -6.11 -4.09 6.64
CA ARG A 25 -5.16 -3.90 7.75
C ARG A 25 -5.47 -2.68 8.62
N LEU A 26 -5.97 -1.61 8.00
CA LEU A 26 -6.27 -0.32 8.63
C LEU A 26 -7.77 0.00 8.52
N PRO A 27 -8.65 -0.78 9.16
CA PRO A 27 -10.10 -0.68 8.96
C PRO A 27 -10.67 0.69 9.36
N ALA A 28 -10.06 1.35 10.37
CA ALA A 28 -10.44 2.68 10.82
C ALA A 28 -10.16 3.79 9.77
N MET A 29 -9.19 3.57 8.87
CA MET A 29 -8.80 4.54 7.84
C MET A 29 -9.41 4.22 6.48
N ARG A 30 -10.17 3.13 6.36
CA ARG A 30 -10.72 2.60 5.10
C ARG A 30 -11.43 3.65 4.24
N GLY A 31 -12.36 4.40 4.82
CA GLY A 31 -13.12 5.42 4.08
C GLY A 31 -12.23 6.55 3.55
N ARG A 32 -11.25 6.97 4.35
CA ARG A 32 -10.27 8.00 3.97
C ARG A 32 -9.33 7.51 2.88
N LEU A 33 -8.87 6.26 2.97
CA LEU A 33 -8.02 5.64 1.95
C LEU A 33 -8.74 5.53 0.60
N GLN A 34 -9.99 5.09 0.60
CA GLN A 34 -10.79 5.00 -0.62
C GLN A 34 -10.99 6.38 -1.27
N LEU A 35 -11.25 7.41 -0.46
CA LEU A 35 -11.44 8.77 -0.95
C LEU A 35 -10.15 9.39 -1.49
N LEU A 36 -9.01 9.16 -0.82
CA LEU A 36 -7.70 9.64 -1.28
C LEU A 36 -7.27 8.93 -2.57
N ALA A 37 -7.43 7.62 -2.65
CA ALA A 37 -7.14 6.85 -3.86
C ALA A 37 -8.00 7.29 -5.06
N ALA A 38 -9.25 7.69 -4.82
CA ALA A 38 -10.13 8.21 -5.87
C ALA A 38 -9.76 9.64 -6.31
N LYS A 39 -9.14 10.44 -5.43
CA LYS A 39 -8.80 11.85 -5.69
C LYS A 39 -7.40 12.05 -6.25
N SER A 40 -6.45 11.17 -5.90
CA SER A 40 -5.04 11.34 -6.24
C SER A 40 -4.34 10.00 -6.41
N SER A 41 -3.56 9.88 -7.48
CA SER A 41 -2.65 8.75 -7.72
C SER A 41 -1.35 8.82 -6.91
N SER A 42 -1.16 9.84 -6.07
CA SER A 42 0.07 10.05 -5.29
C SER A 42 0.42 8.92 -4.34
N LEU A 43 -0.56 8.09 -3.96
CA LEU A 43 -0.36 6.91 -3.11
C LEU A 43 -0.23 5.61 -3.90
N ASN A 44 -0.40 5.62 -5.23
CA ASN A 44 -0.39 4.39 -6.02
C ASN A 44 0.94 3.64 -5.89
N ASP A 45 2.07 4.36 -5.90
CA ASP A 45 3.39 3.74 -5.74
C ASP A 45 3.56 3.11 -4.35
N LEU A 46 3.01 3.73 -3.29
CA LEU A 46 2.98 3.15 -1.95
C LEU A 46 2.10 1.90 -1.88
N PHE A 47 0.95 1.92 -2.55
CA PHE A 47 0.07 0.77 -2.60
C PHE A 47 0.71 -0.40 -3.36
N GLU A 48 1.36 -0.12 -4.49
CA GLU A 48 2.08 -1.13 -5.27
C GLU A 48 3.22 -1.75 -4.45
N ALA A 49 4.04 -0.92 -3.79
CA ALA A 49 5.10 -1.39 -2.89
C ALA A 49 4.55 -2.25 -1.74
N TYR A 50 3.39 -1.87 -1.18
CA TYR A 50 2.76 -2.66 -0.13
C TYR A 50 2.28 -4.04 -0.62
N ASP A 51 1.66 -4.11 -1.82
CA ASP A 51 1.25 -5.38 -2.41
C ASP A 51 2.45 -6.29 -2.65
N GLU A 52 3.55 -5.75 -3.17
CA GLU A 52 4.78 -6.50 -3.43
C GLU A 52 5.44 -7.02 -2.14
N ALA A 53 5.52 -6.17 -1.10
CA ALA A 53 6.08 -6.54 0.19
C ALA A 53 5.27 -7.67 0.84
N ILE A 54 3.94 -7.51 0.91
CA ILE A 54 3.06 -8.55 1.47
C ILE A 54 3.13 -9.84 0.64
N ALA A 55 3.14 -9.76 -0.69
CA ALA A 55 3.25 -10.95 -1.54
C ALA A 55 4.58 -11.70 -1.30
N THR A 56 5.65 -10.98 -0.98
CA THR A 56 6.95 -11.56 -0.65
C THR A 56 6.95 -12.23 0.72
N VAL A 57 6.37 -11.58 1.74
CA VAL A 57 6.14 -12.17 3.08
C VAL A 57 5.30 -13.45 2.97
N GLU A 58 4.19 -13.41 2.21
CA GLU A 58 3.31 -14.56 2.01
C GLU A 58 4.01 -15.73 1.33
N ARG A 59 4.87 -15.48 0.33
CA ARG A 59 5.67 -16.52 -0.33
C ARG A 59 6.68 -17.13 0.63
N MET A 60 7.47 -16.29 1.31
CA MET A 60 8.49 -16.73 2.25
C MET A 60 7.90 -17.49 3.46
N SER A 61 6.71 -17.08 3.93
CA SER A 61 6.01 -17.76 5.02
C SER A 61 5.53 -19.16 4.62
N ARG A 62 5.10 -19.36 3.37
CA ARG A 62 4.66 -20.67 2.85
C ARG A 62 5.83 -21.63 2.63
N ASP A 63 6.98 -21.12 2.22
CA ASP A 63 8.17 -21.93 1.93
C ASP A 63 8.93 -22.37 3.19
N ARG A 64 8.64 -21.76 4.36
CA ARG A 64 9.38 -22.02 5.61
C ARG A 64 8.65 -22.96 6.54
N SER A 65 8.93 -24.25 6.35
CA SER A 65 8.62 -25.33 7.29
C SER A 65 9.61 -25.41 8.48
N GLY A 66 9.89 -24.29 9.17
CA GLY A 66 10.44 -24.37 10.54
C GLY A 66 11.51 -23.38 11.01
N GLU A 67 12.10 -22.53 10.15
CA GLU A 67 13.15 -21.59 10.59
C GLU A 67 12.75 -20.12 10.41
N GLN A 68 12.95 -19.33 11.47
CA GLN A 68 12.83 -17.86 11.43
C GLN A 68 13.73 -17.32 10.31
N CYS A 69 13.19 -16.45 9.44
CA CYS A 69 13.99 -15.76 8.44
C CYS A 69 14.33 -14.36 8.92
N PRO A 70 15.60 -13.96 8.98
CA PRO A 70 15.93 -12.55 9.13
C PRO A 70 15.35 -11.72 7.96
N LEU A 71 15.35 -12.25 6.74
CA LEU A 71 14.76 -11.54 5.59
C LEU A 71 13.23 -11.38 5.69
N LEU A 72 12.53 -12.33 6.33
CA LEU A 72 11.08 -12.21 6.54
C LEU A 72 10.78 -11.06 7.50
N GLU A 73 11.54 -10.96 8.59
CA GLU A 73 11.44 -9.89 9.58
C GLU A 73 11.75 -8.51 8.96
N GLU A 74 12.73 -8.44 8.06
CA GLU A 74 13.01 -7.22 7.27
C GLU A 74 11.81 -6.83 6.42
N TYR A 75 11.20 -7.77 5.68
CA TYR A 75 10.02 -7.49 4.86
C TYR A 75 8.78 -7.15 5.69
N GLU A 76 8.59 -7.76 6.86
CA GLU A 76 7.53 -7.39 7.81
C GLU A 76 7.72 -5.96 8.32
N THR A 77 8.97 -5.56 8.59
CA THR A 77 9.32 -4.20 8.98
C THR A 77 9.00 -3.21 7.87
N VAL A 78 9.36 -3.52 6.62
CA VAL A 78 9.01 -2.69 5.44
C VAL A 78 7.48 -2.54 5.31
N CYS A 79 6.71 -3.61 5.55
CA CYS A 79 5.25 -3.51 5.54
C CYS A 79 4.74 -2.52 6.60
N ALA A 80 5.28 -2.59 7.82
CA ALA A 80 4.90 -1.69 8.91
C ALA A 80 5.29 -0.23 8.64
N GLU A 81 6.45 0.00 8.02
CA GLU A 81 6.90 1.34 7.61
C GLU A 81 5.96 1.95 6.56
N ILE A 82 5.59 1.17 5.54
CA ILE A 82 4.62 1.62 4.53
C ILE A 82 3.26 1.93 5.16
N GLU A 83 2.77 1.08 6.08
CA GLU A 83 1.53 1.34 6.82
C GLU A 83 1.59 2.66 7.60
N SER A 84 2.71 2.92 8.27
CA SER A 84 2.95 4.16 9.02
C SER A 84 2.94 5.39 8.10
N ASP A 85 3.62 5.31 6.96
CA ASP A 85 3.66 6.40 5.97
C ASP A 85 2.27 6.69 5.39
N VAL A 86 1.50 5.64 5.09
CA VAL A 86 0.11 5.77 4.66
C VAL A 86 -0.73 6.45 5.73
N ILE A 87 -0.64 6.02 7.00
CA ILE A 87 -1.37 6.63 8.11
C ILE A 87 -1.03 8.11 8.22
N HIS A 88 0.26 8.44 8.22
CA HIS A 88 0.73 9.81 8.35
C HIS A 88 0.28 10.68 7.17
N TYR A 89 0.32 10.15 5.94
CA TYR A 89 -0.20 10.84 4.77
C TYR A 89 -1.71 11.09 4.89
N VAL A 90 -2.48 10.08 5.27
CA VAL A 90 -3.94 10.18 5.46
C VAL A 90 -4.26 11.24 6.52
N LEU A 91 -3.54 11.26 7.64
CA LEU A 91 -3.73 12.24 8.72
C LEU A 91 -3.38 13.67 8.29
N LYS A 92 -2.33 13.84 7.47
CA LYS A 92 -1.93 15.14 6.91
C LYS A 92 -2.86 15.66 5.83
N HIS A 93 -3.59 14.77 5.16
CA HIS A 93 -4.56 15.11 4.13
C HIS A 93 -5.97 14.74 4.61
N PRO A 94 -6.51 15.44 5.64
CA PRO A 94 -7.89 15.23 6.04
C PRO A 94 -8.77 15.54 4.83
N SER A 95 -9.36 14.49 4.29
CA SER A 95 -10.46 14.63 3.36
C SER A 95 -11.55 15.36 4.13
N ASN A 96 -11.81 16.63 3.79
CA ASN A 96 -12.98 17.38 4.26
C ASN A 96 -14.24 16.56 3.99
N VAL A 97 -14.65 15.76 4.96
CA VAL A 97 -15.91 15.03 5.01
C VAL A 97 -16.47 15.37 6.38
N PRO A 98 -17.60 16.09 6.47
CA PRO A 98 -18.24 16.35 7.75
C PRO A 98 -18.72 15.02 8.34
N ASP A 99 -18.55 14.87 9.66
CA ASP A 99 -19.15 13.80 10.47
C ASP A 99 -20.68 13.72 10.30
#